data_AF-A0AA38XNC6-F1
#
_entry.id   AF-A0AA38XNC6-F1
#
_cell.length_a   1.000
_cell.length_b   1.000
_cell.length_c   1.000
_cell.angle_alpha   90.00
_cell.angle_beta   90.00
_cell.angle_gamma   90.00
#
_symmetry.space_group_name_H-M   'P 1'
#
loop_
_entity.id
_entity.type
_entity.pdbx_description
1 polymer ?
#
loop_
_entity_poly.entity_id
_entity_poly.type
_entity_poly.pdbx_seq_one_letter_code
_entity_poly.pdbx_strand_id
1 'polypeptide(L)'
;MKYRGSTAHKRFYSGNGEGYSAEDKKDLLKYMHEKGIKRPADVWFNNIKVMLELKADLKGEWMAELQEAMYPNDAQWYIAHMQGMYLALCTTSGPDDEFLLTENAYSIHEGPVSSLIDPDTGKETPMSYTEFHAFAPISPKLIMVLRSNLLPNLEEDAAARIRRQRELMFQATAATHNDPSGVRSLLQDLPVTKARNSYSRFVDGRLAYLEGEDGTPRTNHKYCFRFFPISTEHVNKINCIMLEQSHSISKIAFSSLPAARKTLEHYLMVPCQPNNFKMCGFTPDDPRLIFPRKLEQAVKLLGSDVSAVYRVQKANMDEEEELEASGRMFASGPLLEPTESMKLYARLGGSAGTMPKDLDRSAKMLKLRIKIDVWTQGLDESFREKVRTNLRELFCQLPARRVWYYLKRTRFMVLGGGTLRPQVQADTSLEGPEDSIVTVSQLFRTPVDLCRMMHFATLNGIYLAKHPDFDLAAEITMNVEGAKRLAEMKYLAFESSGSICDCGIAAIEERARLNRNTIQHTRFSED
;
A
#
# COMPACT_ATOMS: atom_id res chain seq x y z
N MET A 1 6.27 -8.00 25.39
CA MET A 1 5.58 -6.80 25.92
C MET A 1 4.53 -6.27 24.95
N LYS A 2 4.89 -6.04 23.69
CA LYS A 2 3.98 -5.53 22.64
C LYS A 2 2.63 -6.24 22.52
N TYR A 3 2.63 -7.57 22.44
CA TYR A 3 1.41 -8.37 22.35
C TYR A 3 0.51 -8.30 23.61
N ARG A 4 1.06 -7.89 24.76
CA ARG A 4 0.30 -7.64 26.00
C ARG A 4 -0.22 -6.20 26.08
N GLY A 5 0.12 -5.35 25.11
CA GLY A 5 -0.22 -3.93 25.10
C GLY A 5 -1.72 -3.66 24.98
N SER A 6 -2.11 -2.42 25.28
CA SER A 6 -3.51 -1.99 25.29
C SER A 6 -4.22 -2.18 23.95
N THR A 7 -3.52 -2.08 22.82
CA THR A 7 -4.07 -2.30 21.48
C THR A 7 -4.52 -3.75 21.29
N ALA A 8 -3.65 -4.71 21.62
CA ALA A 8 -3.99 -6.13 21.55
C ALA A 8 -5.09 -6.48 22.56
N HIS A 9 -5.00 -5.95 23.79
CA HIS A 9 -6.06 -6.13 24.78
C HIS A 9 -7.42 -5.64 24.26
N LYS A 10 -7.51 -4.41 23.74
CA LYS A 10 -8.76 -3.85 23.18
C LYS A 10 -9.32 -4.69 22.03
N ARG A 11 -8.46 -5.26 21.18
CA ARG A 11 -8.86 -6.16 20.09
C ARG A 11 -9.60 -7.39 20.61
N PHE A 12 -9.11 -8.02 21.69
CA PHE A 12 -9.64 -9.30 22.18
C PHE A 12 -10.59 -9.20 23.38
N TYR A 13 -10.70 -8.05 24.04
CA TYR A 13 -11.51 -7.89 25.27
C TYR A 13 -13.02 -7.75 25.02
N SER A 14 -13.54 -8.23 23.88
CA SER A 14 -14.98 -8.34 23.66
C SER A 14 -15.55 -9.55 24.41
N GLY A 15 -16.71 -9.40 25.04
CA GLY A 15 -17.32 -10.47 25.87
C GLY A 15 -17.66 -11.75 25.09
N ASN A 16 -17.91 -11.64 23.77
CA ASN A 16 -18.17 -12.74 22.87
C ASN A 16 -17.58 -12.45 21.46
N GLY A 17 -17.71 -13.43 20.55
CA GLY A 17 -17.28 -13.28 19.16
C GLY A 17 -18.07 -12.24 18.36
N GLU A 18 -19.31 -11.96 18.72
CA GLU A 18 -20.13 -10.92 18.07
C GLU A 18 -19.59 -9.51 18.32
N GLY A 19 -19.12 -9.26 19.55
CA GLY A 19 -18.52 -7.98 19.95
C GLY A 19 -17.09 -7.75 19.43
N TYR A 20 -16.48 -8.74 18.78
CA TYR A 20 -15.15 -8.58 18.20
C TYR A 20 -15.22 -7.69 16.94
N SER A 21 -14.39 -6.65 16.88
CA SER A 21 -14.46 -5.58 15.89
C SER A 21 -13.11 -5.25 15.24
N ALA A 22 -12.42 -6.28 14.75
CA ALA A 22 -11.24 -6.13 13.90
C ALA A 22 -11.43 -6.79 12.53
N GLU A 23 -10.56 -6.45 11.57
CA GLU A 23 -10.65 -6.87 10.16
C GLU A 23 -10.61 -8.40 9.98
N ASP A 24 -9.91 -9.08 10.88
CA ASP A 24 -9.73 -10.54 10.86
C ASP A 24 -10.83 -11.30 11.61
N LYS A 25 -11.97 -10.65 11.91
CA LYS A 25 -13.10 -11.26 12.65
C LYS A 25 -13.49 -12.62 12.09
N LYS A 26 -13.62 -12.72 10.77
CA LYS A 26 -14.03 -13.97 10.11
C LYS A 26 -13.06 -15.11 10.41
N ASP A 27 -11.77 -14.84 10.31
CA ASP A 27 -10.72 -15.84 10.50
C ASP A 27 -10.56 -16.21 11.97
N LEU A 28 -10.68 -15.23 12.88
CA LEU A 28 -10.66 -15.47 14.31
C LEU A 28 -11.84 -16.34 14.75
N LEU A 29 -13.06 -16.04 14.28
CA LEU A 29 -14.25 -16.81 14.64
C LEU A 29 -14.17 -18.25 14.12
N LYS A 30 -13.62 -18.45 12.92
CA LYS A 30 -13.35 -19.78 12.38
C LYS A 30 -12.36 -20.54 13.27
N TYR A 31 -11.23 -19.93 13.62
CA TYR A 31 -10.23 -20.53 14.51
C TYR A 31 -10.82 -20.87 15.89
N MET A 32 -11.61 -19.96 16.46
CA MET A 32 -12.28 -20.16 17.74
C MET A 32 -13.23 -21.37 17.69
N HIS A 33 -14.02 -21.50 16.62
CA HIS A 33 -14.91 -22.64 16.41
C HIS A 33 -14.12 -23.95 16.31
N GLU A 34 -13.07 -23.99 15.49
CA GLU A 34 -12.22 -25.17 15.30
C GLU A 34 -11.50 -25.62 16.58
N LYS A 35 -11.10 -24.68 17.43
CA LYS A 35 -10.40 -24.94 18.70
C LYS A 35 -11.34 -25.04 19.91
N GLY A 36 -12.65 -24.89 19.73
CA GLY A 36 -13.64 -24.91 20.82
C GLY A 36 -13.54 -23.74 21.81
N ILE A 37 -12.96 -22.61 21.38
CA ILE A 37 -12.75 -21.41 22.21
C ILE A 37 -13.99 -20.51 22.13
N LYS A 38 -14.53 -20.09 23.28
CA LYS A 38 -15.77 -19.30 23.34
C LYS A 38 -15.57 -17.79 23.33
N ARG A 39 -14.45 -17.30 23.90
CA ARG A 39 -14.20 -15.86 24.06
C ARG A 39 -12.91 -15.46 23.34
N PRO A 40 -12.89 -14.34 22.59
CA PRO A 40 -11.66 -13.85 21.97
C PRO A 40 -10.54 -13.59 22.98
N ALA A 41 -10.88 -13.18 24.20
CA ALA A 41 -9.91 -13.03 25.30
C ALA A 41 -9.14 -14.32 25.61
N ASP A 42 -9.78 -15.49 25.50
CA ASP A 42 -9.12 -16.77 25.74
C ASP A 42 -8.10 -17.10 24.64
N VAL A 43 -8.36 -16.66 23.38
CA VAL A 43 -7.36 -16.73 22.30
C VAL A 43 -6.15 -15.86 22.64
N TRP A 44 -6.38 -14.63 23.10
CA TRP A 44 -5.29 -13.73 23.47
C TRP A 44 -4.43 -14.28 24.61
N PHE A 45 -5.05 -14.81 25.67
CA PHE A 45 -4.34 -15.46 26.77
C PHE A 45 -3.57 -16.70 26.32
N ASN A 46 -4.17 -17.55 25.48
CA ASN A 46 -3.48 -18.70 24.91
C ASN A 46 -2.24 -18.26 24.13
N ASN A 47 -2.39 -17.29 23.23
CA ASN A 47 -1.29 -16.77 22.43
C ASN A 47 -0.15 -16.21 23.31
N ILE A 48 -0.47 -15.46 24.37
CA ILE A 48 0.54 -14.98 25.34
C ILE A 48 1.27 -16.16 25.98
N LYS A 49 0.54 -17.18 26.44
CA LYS A 49 1.12 -18.36 27.08
C LYS A 49 2.07 -19.08 26.13
N VAL A 50 1.61 -19.38 24.92
CA VAL A 50 2.41 -20.03 23.87
C VAL A 50 3.68 -19.24 23.58
N MET A 51 3.59 -17.92 23.38
CA MET A 51 4.77 -17.08 23.12
C MET A 51 5.78 -17.06 24.28
N LEU A 52 5.35 -17.25 25.53
CA LEU A 52 6.24 -17.26 26.70
C LEU A 52 6.87 -18.63 26.94
N GLU A 53 6.18 -19.70 26.58
CA GLU A 53 6.62 -21.08 26.77
C GLU A 53 7.41 -21.61 25.55
N LEU A 54 7.36 -20.89 24.43
CA LEU A 54 8.08 -21.20 23.20
C LEU A 54 9.57 -21.41 23.43
N LYS A 55 10.08 -22.55 22.95
CA LYS A 55 11.51 -22.87 22.93
C LYS A 55 12.00 -22.80 21.49
N ALA A 56 12.52 -21.64 21.09
CA ALA A 56 13.06 -21.46 19.75
C ALA A 56 14.28 -22.37 19.52
N ASP A 57 14.20 -23.21 18.50
CA ASP A 57 15.29 -24.10 18.07
C ASP A 57 16.07 -23.52 16.88
N LEU A 58 17.24 -24.12 16.61
CA LEU A 58 18.16 -23.66 15.55
C LEU A 58 17.73 -24.05 14.13
N LYS A 59 16.86 -25.06 13.99
CA LYS A 59 16.35 -25.53 12.69
C LYS A 59 15.13 -24.73 12.23
N GLY A 60 14.51 -23.97 13.13
CA GLY A 60 13.33 -23.15 12.85
C GLY A 60 12.02 -23.92 12.97
N GLU A 61 12.01 -25.13 13.53
CA GLU A 61 10.81 -25.95 13.74
C GLU A 61 9.78 -25.24 14.64
N TRP A 62 10.26 -24.40 15.56
CA TRP A 62 9.47 -23.54 16.44
C TRP A 62 8.48 -22.64 15.69
N MET A 63 8.77 -22.26 14.43
CA MET A 63 7.86 -21.43 13.65
C MET A 63 6.59 -22.20 13.25
N ALA A 64 6.74 -23.47 12.87
CA ALA A 64 5.61 -24.33 12.55
C ALA A 64 4.83 -24.68 13.82
N GLU A 65 5.52 -25.02 14.90
CA GLU A 65 4.90 -25.26 16.22
C GLU A 65 4.08 -24.05 16.68
N LEU A 66 4.62 -22.85 16.51
CA LEU A 66 3.92 -21.61 16.88
C LEU A 66 2.63 -21.42 16.06
N GLN A 67 2.67 -21.67 14.75
CA GLN A 67 1.49 -21.55 13.88
C GLN A 67 0.38 -22.55 14.22
N GLU A 68 0.73 -23.73 14.76
CA GLU A 68 -0.25 -24.74 15.16
C GLU A 68 -0.85 -24.48 16.56
N ALA A 69 -0.03 -23.93 17.47
CA ALA A 69 -0.33 -23.76 18.89
C ALA A 69 -1.10 -22.48 19.23
N MET A 70 -0.99 -21.43 18.40
CA MET A 70 -1.66 -20.15 18.60
C MET A 70 -2.37 -19.66 17.33
N TYR A 71 -3.13 -18.57 17.43
CA TYR A 71 -3.86 -18.03 16.29
C TYR A 71 -2.91 -17.69 15.11
N PRO A 72 -3.10 -18.27 13.90
CA PRO A 72 -2.08 -18.22 12.84
C PRO A 72 -1.64 -16.83 12.40
N ASN A 73 -2.57 -15.87 12.29
CA ASN A 73 -2.24 -14.50 11.88
C ASN A 73 -1.31 -13.82 12.90
N ASP A 74 -1.55 -14.04 14.20
CA ASP A 74 -0.70 -13.49 15.25
C ASP A 74 0.64 -14.25 15.35
N ALA A 75 0.66 -15.55 15.01
CA ALA A 75 1.88 -16.34 14.93
C ALA A 75 2.79 -15.82 13.81
N GLN A 76 2.22 -15.57 12.63
CA GLN A 76 2.95 -15.01 11.49
C GLN A 76 3.53 -13.63 11.82
N TRP A 77 2.75 -12.78 12.50
CA TRP A 77 3.22 -11.49 13.00
C TRP A 77 4.41 -11.64 13.96
N TYR A 78 4.34 -12.57 14.91
CA TYR A 78 5.43 -12.83 15.85
C TYR A 78 6.70 -13.33 15.13
N ILE A 79 6.57 -14.27 14.19
CA ILE A 79 7.68 -14.79 13.38
C ILE A 79 8.33 -13.66 12.58
N ALA A 80 7.52 -12.83 11.93
CA ALA A 80 8.01 -11.69 11.16
C ALA A 80 8.83 -10.72 12.03
N HIS A 81 8.43 -10.48 13.28
CA HIS A 81 9.24 -9.67 14.21
C HIS A 81 10.53 -10.34 14.63
N MET A 82 10.48 -11.62 14.98
CA MET A 82 11.66 -12.38 15.43
C MET A 82 12.72 -12.51 14.34
N GLN A 83 12.32 -12.60 13.07
CA GLN A 83 13.24 -12.72 11.93
C GLN A 83 13.59 -11.37 11.30
N GLY A 84 12.66 -10.42 11.31
CA GLY A 84 12.76 -9.13 10.61
C GLY A 84 13.38 -8.01 11.42
N MET A 85 13.59 -8.18 12.73
CA MET A 85 14.12 -7.14 13.62
C MET A 85 15.27 -7.65 14.49
N TYR A 86 16.06 -6.72 15.03
CA TYR A 86 17.08 -7.01 16.04
C TYR A 86 16.93 -6.09 17.26
N LEU A 87 17.32 -6.61 18.42
CA LEU A 87 17.28 -5.89 19.67
C LEU A 87 18.53 -5.03 19.86
N ALA A 88 18.33 -3.77 20.24
CA ALA A 88 19.34 -2.86 20.75
C ALA A 88 18.92 -2.32 22.13
N LEU A 89 19.89 -2.08 23.01
CA LEU A 89 19.68 -1.48 24.34
C LEU A 89 20.24 -0.08 24.31
N CYS A 90 19.39 0.95 24.46
CA CYS A 90 19.82 2.33 24.42
C CYS A 90 19.76 2.97 25.80
N THR A 91 20.78 3.75 26.15
CA THR A 91 20.83 4.56 27.36
C THR A 91 20.91 6.04 27.00
N THR A 92 20.46 6.92 27.88
CA THR A 92 20.60 8.36 27.67
C THR A 92 22.05 8.80 27.89
N SER A 93 22.65 9.57 26.98
CA SER A 93 23.98 10.15 27.20
C SER A 93 23.93 11.40 28.10
N GLY A 94 22.84 12.16 28.04
CA GLY A 94 22.66 13.36 28.84
C GLY A 94 22.25 13.05 30.29
N PRO A 95 22.82 13.74 31.30
CA PRO A 95 22.46 13.52 32.70
C PRO A 95 21.00 13.90 32.99
N ASP A 96 20.46 14.88 32.26
CA ASP A 96 19.09 15.41 32.46
C ASP A 96 18.06 14.85 31.46
N ASP A 97 18.47 13.93 30.58
CA ASP A 97 17.55 13.35 29.60
C ASP A 97 16.88 12.11 30.18
N GLU A 98 15.59 11.88 29.90
CA GLU A 98 14.92 10.65 30.30
C GLU A 98 13.90 10.17 29.26
N PHE A 99 13.67 8.86 29.22
CA PHE A 99 12.59 8.26 28.45
C PHE A 99 11.28 8.34 29.25
N LEU A 100 10.23 8.88 28.62
CA LEU A 100 8.90 8.91 29.21
C LEU A 100 8.24 7.52 29.13
N LEU A 101 7.38 7.21 30.11
CA LEU A 101 6.53 6.03 30.09
C LEU A 101 5.06 6.42 29.91
N THR A 102 4.53 6.21 28.71
CA THR A 102 3.11 6.43 28.39
C THR A 102 2.28 5.17 28.67
N GLU A 103 0.98 5.28 28.96
CA GLU A 103 0.11 4.11 29.22
C GLU A 103 0.10 3.08 28.06
N ASN A 104 0.37 3.52 26.83
CA ASN A 104 0.45 2.67 25.64
C ASN A 104 1.89 2.38 25.18
N ALA A 105 2.91 2.69 25.98
CA ALA A 105 4.34 2.65 25.59
C ALA A 105 4.77 1.40 24.81
N TYR A 106 4.28 0.22 25.21
CA TYR A 106 4.65 -1.05 24.57
C TYR A 106 3.91 -1.33 23.25
N SER A 107 2.95 -0.49 22.86
CA SER A 107 2.21 -0.56 21.60
C SER A 107 2.67 0.48 20.59
N ILE A 108 3.68 1.29 20.93
CA ILE A 108 4.20 2.38 20.09
C ILE A 108 5.32 1.85 19.20
N HIS A 109 5.29 2.29 17.94
CA HIS A 109 6.30 2.00 16.93
C HIS A 109 6.67 3.27 16.17
N GLU A 110 7.81 3.28 15.51
CA GLU A 110 8.18 4.30 14.53
C GLU A 110 8.11 3.69 13.14
N GLY A 111 7.50 4.41 12.21
CA GLY A 111 7.34 4.01 10.81
C GLY A 111 6.00 4.47 10.23
N PRO A 112 5.82 4.41 8.90
CA PRO A 112 4.62 4.88 8.23
C PRO A 112 3.45 3.91 8.41
N VAL A 113 2.26 4.49 8.54
CA VAL A 113 0.98 3.79 8.46
C VAL A 113 0.17 4.44 7.34
N SER A 114 -0.21 3.65 6.35
CA SER A 114 -1.12 4.07 5.28
C SER A 114 -2.49 3.52 5.53
N SER A 115 -3.49 4.37 5.34
CA SER A 115 -4.90 4.05 5.55
C SER A 115 -5.74 4.46 4.35
N LEU A 116 -6.89 3.80 4.20
CA LEU A 116 -7.95 4.18 3.29
C LEU A 116 -9.04 4.84 4.11
N ILE A 117 -9.37 6.07 3.78
CA ILE A 117 -10.53 6.76 4.35
C ILE A 117 -11.71 6.41 3.45
N ASP A 118 -12.74 5.80 4.02
CA ASP A 118 -14.02 5.62 3.35
C ASP A 118 -14.66 7.00 3.15
N PRO A 119 -14.89 7.47 1.91
CA PRO A 119 -15.40 8.81 1.66
C PRO A 119 -16.86 8.98 2.10
N ASP A 120 -17.64 7.89 2.16
CA ASP A 120 -19.05 7.93 2.54
C ASP A 120 -19.22 7.92 4.07
N THR A 121 -18.31 7.25 4.79
CA THR A 121 -18.40 7.09 6.26
C THR A 121 -17.34 7.86 7.06
N GLY A 122 -16.31 8.38 6.40
CA GLY A 122 -15.12 8.97 7.03
C GLY A 122 -14.27 7.96 7.80
N LYS A 123 -14.58 6.65 7.71
CA LYS A 123 -13.90 5.62 8.48
C LYS A 123 -12.54 5.30 7.89
N GLU A 124 -11.51 5.48 8.71
CA GLU A 124 -10.13 5.12 8.37
C GLU A 124 -9.90 3.61 8.55
N THR A 125 -9.44 2.93 7.49
CA THR A 125 -9.07 1.51 7.48
C THR A 125 -7.58 1.38 7.17
N PRO A 126 -6.75 0.79 8.05
CA PRO A 126 -5.32 0.62 7.75
C PRO A 126 -5.14 -0.30 6.53
N MET A 127 -4.29 0.13 5.60
CA MET A 127 -3.97 -0.59 4.37
C MET A 127 -2.58 -1.20 4.41
N SER A 128 -1.60 -0.43 4.88
CA SER A 128 -0.20 -0.85 4.91
C SER A 128 0.50 -0.24 6.10
N TYR A 129 1.42 -1.01 6.65
CA TYR A 129 1.99 -0.76 7.95
C TYR A 129 3.44 -1.22 7.96
N THR A 130 4.36 -0.31 8.23
CA THR A 130 5.78 -0.63 8.31
C THR A 130 6.34 -0.15 9.64
N GLU A 131 6.98 -1.07 10.36
CA GLU A 131 7.66 -0.76 11.61
C GLU A 131 9.17 -0.73 11.39
N PHE A 132 9.73 0.45 11.51
CA PHE A 132 11.17 0.65 11.53
C PHE A 132 11.74 0.46 12.93
N HIS A 133 11.03 0.94 13.96
CA HIS A 133 11.40 0.71 15.35
C HIS A 133 10.19 0.38 16.21
N ALA A 134 10.38 -0.44 17.25
CA ALA A 134 9.44 -0.59 18.34
C ALA A 134 10.14 -0.38 19.68
N PHE A 135 9.43 0.23 20.62
CA PHE A 135 10.03 0.73 21.86
C PHE A 135 9.50 0.00 23.09
N ALA A 136 10.39 -0.25 24.05
CA ALA A 136 10.00 -0.69 25.38
C ALA A 136 10.88 0.03 26.42
N PRO A 137 10.41 1.17 26.97
CA PRO A 137 11.08 1.83 28.09
C PRO A 137 11.13 0.88 29.29
N ILE A 138 12.33 0.64 29.84
CA ILE A 138 12.53 -0.17 31.04
C ILE A 138 12.66 0.75 32.26
N SER A 139 13.41 1.83 32.10
CA SER A 139 13.64 2.85 33.13
C SER A 139 13.81 4.22 32.46
N PRO A 140 13.84 5.31 33.24
CA PRO A 140 14.09 6.65 32.72
C PRO A 140 15.40 6.76 31.90
N LYS A 141 16.36 5.86 32.14
CA LYS A 141 17.70 5.88 31.54
C LYS A 141 17.97 4.71 30.58
N LEU A 142 17.02 3.79 30.42
CA LEU A 142 17.20 2.57 29.63
C LEU A 142 15.94 2.23 28.84
N ILE A 143 16.11 2.03 27.54
CA ILE A 143 15.06 1.59 26.62
C ILE A 143 15.54 0.42 25.77
N MET A 144 14.66 -0.55 25.54
CA MET A 144 14.86 -1.55 24.49
C MET A 144 14.28 -1.01 23.19
N VAL A 145 15.06 -1.12 22.12
CA VAL A 145 14.63 -0.77 20.77
C VAL A 145 14.73 -2.03 19.91
N LEU A 146 13.61 -2.49 19.39
CA LEU A 146 13.61 -3.43 18.27
C LEU A 146 13.73 -2.62 16.99
N ARG A 147 14.82 -2.82 16.23
CA ARG A 147 15.09 -2.12 14.98
C ARG A 147 14.93 -3.06 13.79
N SER A 148 14.26 -2.58 12.76
CA SER A 148 14.02 -3.32 11.52
C SER A 148 15.30 -3.59 10.74
N ASN A 149 15.42 -4.79 10.18
CA ASN A 149 16.45 -5.16 9.21
C ASN A 149 16.28 -4.46 7.86
N LEU A 150 15.16 -3.73 7.64
CA LEU A 150 14.97 -2.87 6.47
C LEU A 150 15.85 -1.61 6.53
N LEU A 151 16.30 -1.21 7.72
CA LEU A 151 17.12 -0.02 7.89
C LEU A 151 18.61 -0.29 7.66
N PRO A 152 19.37 0.72 7.19
CA PRO A 152 20.81 0.61 7.04
C PRO A 152 21.52 0.11 8.30
N ASN A 153 22.56 -0.69 8.09
CA ASN A 153 23.45 -1.22 9.11
C ASN A 153 24.86 -1.21 8.53
N LEU A 154 25.67 -0.25 9.00
CA LEU A 154 27.00 0.03 8.45
C LEU A 154 27.91 -1.20 8.37
N GLU A 155 27.80 -2.12 9.33
CA GLU A 155 28.66 -3.31 9.43
C GLU A 155 28.29 -4.35 8.37
N GLU A 156 26.99 -4.56 8.15
CA GLU A 156 26.48 -5.49 7.13
C GLU A 156 26.54 -4.87 5.72
N ASP A 157 26.37 -3.55 5.62
CA ASP A 157 26.36 -2.80 4.36
C ASP A 157 27.73 -2.67 3.71
N ALA A 158 28.80 -2.97 4.44
CA ALA A 158 30.13 -3.16 3.87
C ALA A 158 30.12 -4.24 2.78
N ALA A 159 29.22 -5.23 2.87
CA ALA A 159 28.96 -6.19 1.81
C ALA A 159 27.89 -5.66 0.85
N ALA A 160 28.31 -5.26 -0.36
CA ALA A 160 27.44 -4.66 -1.37
C ALA A 160 26.20 -5.51 -1.70
N ARG A 161 26.32 -6.84 -1.66
CA ARG A 161 25.19 -7.77 -1.86
C ARG A 161 24.11 -7.61 -0.79
N ILE A 162 24.51 -7.53 0.49
CA ILE A 162 23.58 -7.39 1.61
C ILE A 162 22.90 -6.03 1.54
N ARG A 163 23.67 -4.96 1.31
CA ARG A 163 23.13 -3.61 1.12
C ARG A 163 22.09 -3.56 0.01
N ARG A 164 22.39 -4.15 -1.16
CA ARG A 164 21.47 -4.19 -2.30
C ARG A 164 20.20 -5.00 -1.99
N GLN A 165 20.35 -6.15 -1.33
CA GLN A 165 19.20 -6.96 -0.93
C GLN A 165 18.29 -6.19 0.04
N ARG A 166 18.87 -5.47 1.01
CA ARG A 166 18.10 -4.65 1.94
C ARG A 166 17.37 -3.51 1.23
N GLU A 167 18.04 -2.81 0.33
CA GLU A 167 17.43 -1.73 -0.47
C GLU A 167 16.23 -2.25 -1.27
N LEU A 168 16.35 -3.42 -1.91
CA LEU A 168 15.24 -4.05 -2.63
C LEU A 168 14.06 -4.38 -1.70
N MET A 169 14.33 -4.91 -0.51
CA MET A 169 13.28 -5.19 0.48
C MET A 169 12.62 -3.91 0.98
N PHE A 170 13.40 -2.86 1.24
CA PHE A 170 12.89 -1.55 1.63
C PHE A 170 11.98 -0.95 0.54
N GLN A 171 12.41 -0.99 -0.73
CA GLN A 171 11.63 -0.51 -1.86
C GLN A 171 10.33 -1.29 -2.05
N ALA A 172 10.39 -2.63 -1.93
CA ALA A 172 9.20 -3.48 -2.00
C ALA A 172 8.21 -3.16 -0.87
N THR A 173 8.70 -2.93 0.35
CA THR A 173 7.86 -2.50 1.48
C THR A 173 7.28 -1.11 1.24
N ALA A 174 8.10 -0.15 0.81
CA ALA A 174 7.66 1.22 0.53
C ALA A 174 6.56 1.27 -0.54
N ALA A 175 6.66 0.42 -1.58
CA ALA A 175 5.68 0.33 -2.66
C ALA A 175 4.27 -0.08 -2.21
N THR A 176 4.11 -0.63 -1.00
CA THR A 176 2.79 -0.97 -0.44
C THR A 176 2.06 0.23 0.15
N HIS A 177 2.77 1.32 0.47
CA HIS A 177 2.19 2.50 1.08
C HIS A 177 1.52 3.43 0.05
N ASN A 178 0.57 4.26 0.50
CA ASN A 178 -0.14 5.22 -0.35
C ASN A 178 0.82 6.27 -0.97
N ASP A 179 1.86 6.64 -0.25
CA ASP A 179 2.97 7.48 -0.71
C ASP A 179 4.29 6.72 -0.50
N PRO A 180 4.72 5.89 -1.47
CA PRO A 180 5.98 5.16 -1.39
C PRO A 180 7.19 6.08 -1.24
N SER A 181 7.10 7.30 -1.78
CA SER A 181 8.18 8.28 -1.82
C SER A 181 8.42 8.95 -0.46
N GLY A 182 7.37 9.05 0.35
CA GLY A 182 7.41 9.59 1.72
C GLY A 182 7.81 8.57 2.79
N VAL A 183 7.99 7.29 2.44
CA VAL A 183 8.39 6.23 3.38
C VAL A 183 9.84 6.44 3.83
N ARG A 184 10.04 6.84 5.08
CA ARG A 184 11.35 7.02 5.71
C ARG A 184 11.29 6.87 7.22
N SER A 185 12.40 6.50 7.84
CA SER A 185 12.52 6.45 9.31
C SER A 185 13.04 7.78 9.87
N LEU A 186 12.43 8.26 10.95
CA LEU A 186 12.91 9.40 11.75
C LEU A 186 14.18 9.10 12.54
N LEU A 187 14.45 7.81 12.75
CA LEU A 187 15.54 7.28 13.56
C LEU A 187 16.47 6.39 12.71
N GLN A 188 16.51 6.60 11.40
CA GLN A 188 17.40 5.86 10.50
C GLN A 188 18.87 5.97 10.95
N ASP A 189 19.24 7.15 11.45
CA ASP A 189 20.55 7.54 11.97
C ASP A 189 20.84 7.07 13.40
N LEU A 190 19.89 6.38 14.07
CA LEU A 190 20.07 5.88 15.43
C LEU A 190 21.37 5.01 15.51
N PRO A 191 22.32 5.32 16.41
CA PRO A 191 23.67 4.72 16.38
C PRO A 191 23.68 3.35 17.07
N VAL A 192 22.94 2.39 16.53
CA VAL A 192 22.80 1.04 17.06
C VAL A 192 23.22 -0.01 16.03
N THR A 193 23.77 -1.10 16.53
CA THR A 193 24.22 -2.24 15.71
C THR A 193 23.73 -3.54 16.33
N LYS A 194 23.73 -4.63 15.56
CA LYS A 194 23.37 -5.96 16.05
C LYS A 194 24.29 -6.41 17.19
N ALA A 195 23.81 -7.38 17.98
CA ALA A 195 24.61 -8.01 19.02
C ALA A 195 25.89 -8.60 18.43
N ARG A 196 27.00 -8.46 19.16
CA ARG A 196 28.23 -9.18 18.82
C ARG A 196 28.05 -10.66 19.10
N ASN A 197 28.82 -11.50 18.44
CA ASN A 197 28.76 -12.94 18.65
C ASN A 197 30.15 -13.54 18.86
N SER A 198 30.20 -14.77 19.37
CA SER A 198 31.45 -15.47 19.66
C SER A 198 32.14 -16.11 18.46
N TYR A 199 31.52 -16.08 17.28
CA TYR A 199 31.96 -16.81 16.08
C TYR A 199 32.42 -15.90 14.92
N SER A 200 32.42 -14.58 15.13
CA SER A 200 32.88 -13.61 14.15
C SER A 200 33.69 -12.48 14.78
N ARG A 201 34.52 -11.84 13.98
CA ARG A 201 35.35 -10.68 14.36
C ARG A 201 35.40 -9.66 13.23
N PHE A 202 35.77 -8.42 13.56
CA PHE A 202 36.06 -7.42 12.55
C PHE A 202 37.50 -7.57 12.06
N VAL A 203 37.67 -7.69 10.74
CA VAL A 203 38.95 -7.64 10.04
C VAL A 203 38.81 -6.59 8.94
N ASP A 204 39.64 -5.55 8.99
CA ASP A 204 39.61 -4.42 8.05
C ASP A 204 38.22 -3.78 7.86
N GLY A 205 37.50 -3.61 8.97
CA GLY A 205 36.15 -3.02 8.99
C GLY A 205 35.03 -3.93 8.47
N ARG A 206 35.33 -5.19 8.14
CA ARG A 206 34.35 -6.20 7.70
C ARG A 206 34.18 -7.29 8.73
N LEU A 207 32.95 -7.77 8.87
CA LEU A 207 32.65 -8.94 9.69
C LEU A 207 33.15 -10.20 8.98
N ALA A 208 34.05 -10.94 9.62
CA ALA A 208 34.59 -12.20 9.13
C ALA A 208 34.38 -13.30 10.18
N TYR A 209 34.08 -14.51 9.71
CA TYR A 209 33.98 -15.68 10.57
C TYR A 209 35.35 -16.07 11.13
N LEU A 210 35.34 -16.65 12.33
CA LEU A 210 36.52 -17.28 12.91
C LEU A 210 36.82 -18.60 12.19
N GLU A 211 38.03 -19.11 12.37
CA GLU A 211 38.43 -20.41 11.80
C GLU A 211 37.49 -21.53 12.30
N GLY A 212 36.96 -22.33 11.36
CA GLY A 212 36.00 -23.41 11.67
C GLY A 212 34.54 -22.96 11.81
N GLU A 213 34.25 -21.67 11.62
CA GLU A 213 32.89 -21.12 11.60
C GLU A 213 32.41 -20.88 10.16
N ASP A 214 31.17 -21.26 9.88
CA ASP A 214 30.52 -21.18 8.57
C ASP A 214 29.27 -20.28 8.59
N GLY A 215 28.98 -19.68 9.75
CA GLY A 215 27.79 -18.86 9.98
C GLY A 215 26.54 -19.66 10.35
N THR A 216 26.58 -20.99 10.37
CA THR A 216 25.47 -21.82 10.84
C THR A 216 25.28 -21.62 12.35
N PRO A 217 24.06 -21.32 12.85
CA PRO A 217 23.81 -21.19 14.28
C PRO A 217 24.15 -22.47 15.06
N ARG A 218 24.84 -22.33 16.19
CA ARG A 218 25.22 -23.44 17.08
C ARG A 218 24.84 -23.15 18.53
N THR A 219 24.59 -24.18 19.32
CA THR A 219 24.13 -24.06 20.73
C THR A 219 25.16 -23.44 21.66
N ASN A 220 26.45 -23.48 21.28
CA ASN A 220 27.56 -22.89 22.03
C ASN A 220 27.85 -21.43 21.62
N HIS A 221 27.18 -20.89 20.59
CA HIS A 221 27.34 -19.51 20.18
C HIS A 221 26.81 -18.56 21.25
N LYS A 222 27.61 -17.55 21.60
CA LYS A 222 27.25 -16.53 22.60
C LYS A 222 27.00 -15.20 21.92
N TYR A 223 26.02 -14.45 22.42
CA TYR A 223 25.69 -13.11 21.95
C TYR A 223 25.97 -12.08 23.03
N CYS A 224 26.58 -10.96 22.65
CA CYS A 224 26.90 -9.85 23.53
C CYS A 224 26.11 -8.61 23.08
N PHE A 225 25.16 -8.20 23.93
CA PHE A 225 24.37 -7.00 23.75
C PHE A 225 25.09 -5.82 24.40
N ARG A 226 25.25 -4.74 23.62
CA ARG A 226 25.86 -3.49 24.07
C ARG A 226 24.78 -2.52 24.52
N PHE A 227 25.10 -1.70 25.51
CA PHE A 227 24.35 -0.48 25.81
C PHE A 227 24.87 0.63 24.91
N PHE A 228 23.99 1.27 24.15
CA PHE A 228 24.30 2.37 23.26
C PHE A 228 23.89 3.69 23.91
N PRO A 229 24.82 4.52 24.39
CA PRO A 229 24.51 5.87 24.82
C PRO A 229 24.05 6.67 23.60
N ILE A 230 22.80 7.11 23.60
CA ILE A 230 22.23 7.91 22.51
C ILE A 230 22.16 9.38 22.92
N SER A 231 22.27 10.26 21.93
CA SER A 231 22.27 11.71 22.16
C SER A 231 20.89 12.21 22.64
N THR A 232 20.86 13.40 23.25
CA THR A 232 19.63 14.12 23.62
C THR A 232 18.66 14.24 22.44
N GLU A 233 19.18 14.46 21.23
CA GLU A 233 18.36 14.53 20.02
C GLU A 233 17.60 13.22 19.76
N HIS A 234 18.25 12.07 19.87
CA HIS A 234 17.59 10.78 19.69
C HIS A 234 16.59 10.48 20.81
N VAL A 235 16.92 10.82 22.06
CA VAL A 235 15.98 10.70 23.19
C VAL A 235 14.72 11.53 22.93
N ASN A 236 14.91 12.78 22.48
CA ASN A 236 13.81 13.67 22.13
C ASN A 236 12.98 13.12 20.97
N LYS A 237 13.60 12.65 19.87
CA LYS A 237 12.89 12.01 18.74
C LYS A 237 12.04 10.84 19.22
N ILE A 238 12.59 9.94 20.05
CA ILE A 238 11.87 8.80 20.64
C ILE A 238 10.69 9.30 21.47
N ASN A 239 10.91 10.23 22.42
CA ASN A 239 9.84 10.78 23.25
C ASN A 239 8.76 11.48 22.42
N CYS A 240 9.12 12.18 21.34
CA CYS A 240 8.15 12.78 20.43
C CYS A 240 7.28 11.71 19.74
N ILE A 241 7.86 10.61 19.27
CA ILE A 241 7.09 9.48 18.71
C ILE A 241 6.15 8.89 19.76
N MET A 242 6.64 8.74 21.00
CA MET A 242 5.83 8.24 22.12
C MET A 242 4.63 9.15 22.39
N LEU A 243 4.83 10.48 22.41
CA LEU A 243 3.78 11.46 22.64
C LEU A 243 2.81 11.57 21.47
N GLU A 244 3.28 11.55 20.22
CA GLU A 244 2.44 11.64 19.02
C GLU A 244 1.36 10.52 18.98
N GLN A 245 1.74 9.31 19.40
CA GLN A 245 0.82 8.15 19.45
C GLN A 245 0.04 8.05 20.77
N SER A 246 0.15 9.03 21.66
CA SER A 246 -0.44 9.03 23.01
C SER A 246 -1.72 9.87 23.14
N HIS A 247 -2.36 10.26 22.03
CA HIS A 247 -3.56 11.11 22.07
C HIS A 247 -4.79 10.50 22.79
N SER A 248 -4.80 9.18 23.03
CA SER A 248 -5.89 8.46 23.73
C SER A 248 -5.58 8.02 25.16
N ILE A 249 -4.44 8.42 25.72
CA ILE A 249 -4.04 8.05 27.09
C ILE A 249 -4.40 9.12 28.13
N SER A 250 -4.34 8.73 29.40
CA SER A 250 -4.64 9.60 30.54
C SER A 250 -3.43 9.89 31.43
N LYS A 251 -2.37 9.07 31.37
CA LYS A 251 -1.20 9.18 32.27
C LYS A 251 0.12 9.05 31.53
N ILE A 252 1.08 9.88 31.95
CA ILE A 252 2.48 9.82 31.56
C ILE A 252 3.30 9.74 32.86
N ALA A 253 4.14 8.73 32.98
CA ALA A 253 5.07 8.57 34.08
C ALA A 253 6.44 9.13 33.70
N PHE A 254 7.06 9.84 34.62
CA PHE A 254 8.36 10.49 34.49
C PHE A 254 9.09 10.45 35.84
N SER A 255 10.42 10.58 35.83
CA SER A 255 11.22 10.47 37.07
C SER A 255 11.73 11.81 37.57
N SER A 256 11.85 12.81 36.70
CA SER A 256 12.40 14.12 37.01
C SER A 256 11.51 15.24 36.48
N LEU A 257 11.07 16.14 37.36
CA LEU A 257 10.24 17.29 36.99
C LEU A 257 10.94 18.17 35.93
N PRO A 258 12.23 18.56 36.09
CA PRO A 258 12.95 19.30 35.05
C PRO A 258 13.05 18.56 33.71
N ALA A 259 13.31 17.25 33.73
CA ALA A 259 13.47 16.46 32.51
C ALA A 259 12.14 16.27 31.76
N ALA A 260 11.06 16.01 32.51
CA ALA A 260 9.71 15.94 31.99
C ALA A 260 9.30 17.27 31.34
N ARG A 261 9.53 18.39 32.04
CA ARG A 261 9.26 19.73 31.50
C ARG A 261 10.00 19.95 30.18
N LYS A 262 11.32 19.75 30.16
CA LYS A 262 12.17 19.89 28.97
C LYS A 262 11.68 19.03 27.80
N THR A 263 11.28 17.79 28.07
CA THR A 263 10.79 16.86 27.04
C THR A 263 9.44 17.31 26.47
N LEU A 264 8.50 17.72 27.32
CA LEU A 264 7.20 18.22 26.90
C LEU A 264 7.33 19.53 26.12
N GLU A 265 8.16 20.47 26.60
CA GLU A 265 8.48 21.71 25.90
C GLU A 265 9.00 21.43 24.49
N HIS A 266 9.96 20.51 24.37
CA HIS A 266 10.51 20.13 23.09
C HIS A 266 9.42 19.61 22.14
N TYR A 267 8.61 18.63 22.57
CA TYR A 267 7.52 18.11 21.73
C TYR A 267 6.51 19.20 21.31
N LEU A 268 6.13 20.10 22.23
CA LEU A 268 5.17 21.16 21.94
C LEU A 268 5.70 22.17 20.91
N MET A 269 6.99 22.52 20.99
CA MET A 269 7.63 23.51 20.13
C MET A 269 8.11 22.99 18.78
N VAL A 270 8.42 21.69 18.65
CA VAL A 270 8.93 21.12 17.38
C VAL A 270 7.91 21.37 16.27
N PRO A 271 8.29 21.95 15.12
CA PRO A 271 7.37 22.16 14.01
C PRO A 271 6.74 20.86 13.52
N CYS A 272 5.57 20.94 12.88
CA CYS A 272 4.97 19.78 12.20
C CYS A 272 6.00 19.19 11.23
N GLN A 273 6.54 18.02 11.59
CA GLN A 273 7.53 17.32 10.79
C GLN A 273 6.90 16.81 9.49
N PRO A 274 7.69 16.57 8.43
CA PRO A 274 7.16 16.12 7.15
C PRO A 274 6.62 14.67 7.17
N ASN A 275 6.49 14.05 8.35
CA ASN A 275 5.83 12.76 8.60
C ASN A 275 4.46 12.92 9.32
N ASN A 276 3.79 14.07 9.14
CA ASN A 276 2.44 14.35 9.68
C ASN A 276 2.34 14.43 11.22
N PHE A 277 3.41 14.81 11.92
CA PHE A 277 3.36 15.05 13.37
C PHE A 277 2.45 16.23 13.70
N LYS A 278 1.64 16.08 14.75
CA LYS A 278 0.71 17.08 15.26
C LYS A 278 -0.23 17.60 14.16
N MET A 279 -0.69 16.69 13.30
CA MET A 279 -1.77 16.89 12.34
C MET A 279 -3.10 16.57 13.01
N CYS A 280 -3.87 17.60 13.30
CA CYS A 280 -5.17 17.51 13.96
C CYS A 280 -6.31 17.62 12.94
N GLY A 281 -7.39 16.90 13.18
CA GLY A 281 -8.68 17.12 12.55
C GLY A 281 -9.26 18.49 12.89
N PHE A 282 -10.26 18.90 12.11
CA PHE A 282 -10.89 20.21 12.22
C PHE A 282 -11.90 20.31 13.38
N THR A 283 -12.34 19.18 13.94
CA THR A 283 -13.35 19.17 14.99
C THR A 283 -12.72 19.54 16.35
N PRO A 284 -13.39 20.37 17.18
CA PRO A 284 -12.89 20.72 18.51
C PRO A 284 -12.67 19.52 19.43
N ASP A 285 -13.43 18.45 19.21
CA ASP A 285 -13.41 17.22 20.00
C ASP A 285 -12.40 16.17 19.49
N ASP A 286 -11.60 16.50 18.47
CA ASP A 286 -10.55 15.60 17.98
C ASP A 286 -9.54 15.29 19.09
N PRO A 287 -9.34 14.02 19.48
CA PRO A 287 -8.33 13.61 20.45
C PRO A 287 -6.93 14.12 20.12
N ARG A 288 -6.56 14.22 18.83
CA ARG A 288 -5.24 14.73 18.40
C ARG A 288 -5.10 16.25 18.60
N LEU A 289 -6.20 17.00 18.65
CA LEU A 289 -6.21 18.42 19.02
C LEU A 289 -6.24 18.61 20.55
N ILE A 290 -7.04 17.82 21.25
CA ILE A 290 -7.18 17.89 22.71
C ILE A 290 -5.86 17.55 23.40
N PHE A 291 -5.12 16.57 22.88
CA PHE A 291 -3.91 16.06 23.52
C PHE A 291 -2.80 17.12 23.68
N PRO A 292 -2.35 17.84 22.62
CA PRO A 292 -1.41 18.95 22.76
C PRO A 292 -1.88 20.02 23.75
N ARG A 293 -3.17 20.37 23.77
CA ARG A 293 -3.73 21.35 24.73
C ARG A 293 -3.61 20.87 26.17
N LYS A 294 -3.84 19.59 26.43
CA LYS A 294 -3.63 18.99 27.76
C LYS A 294 -2.15 19.02 28.15
N LEU A 295 -1.25 18.77 27.20
CA LEU A 295 0.19 18.87 27.44
C LEU A 295 0.65 20.31 27.71
N GLU A 296 0.08 21.33 27.04
CA GLU A 296 0.32 22.74 27.38
C GLU A 296 -0.10 23.07 28.81
N GLN A 297 -1.25 22.56 29.26
CA GLN A 297 -1.68 22.73 30.65
C GLN A 297 -0.73 22.03 31.63
N ALA A 298 -0.30 20.80 31.29
CA ALA A 298 0.64 20.05 32.11
C ALA A 298 1.99 20.78 32.22
N VAL A 299 2.53 21.32 31.13
CA VAL A 299 3.82 22.00 31.14
C VAL A 299 3.76 23.36 31.86
N LYS A 300 2.60 24.03 31.86
CA LYS A 300 2.31 25.20 32.72
C LYS A 300 2.38 24.87 34.20
N LEU A 301 1.81 23.73 34.61
CA LEU A 301 1.94 23.26 36.00
C LEU A 301 3.39 22.90 36.37
N LEU A 302 4.23 22.60 35.38
CA LEU A 302 5.67 22.39 35.56
C LEU A 302 6.48 23.70 35.49
N GLY A 303 5.83 24.86 35.36
CA GLY A 303 6.46 26.18 35.35
C GLY A 303 7.02 26.59 33.97
N SER A 304 6.28 26.33 32.89
CA SER A 304 6.61 26.74 31.52
C SER A 304 5.40 27.30 30.78
N ASP A 305 5.62 28.34 29.98
CA ASP A 305 4.55 29.02 29.23
C ASP A 305 4.53 28.70 27.73
N VAL A 306 5.19 27.61 27.32
CA VAL A 306 5.23 27.21 25.91
C VAL A 306 3.83 26.88 25.36
N SER A 307 3.62 27.22 24.09
CA SER A 307 2.42 26.88 23.35
C SER A 307 2.72 25.82 22.30
N ALA A 308 1.75 24.92 22.08
CA ALA A 308 1.80 23.84 21.12
C ALA A 308 1.76 24.39 19.70
N VAL A 309 2.74 23.97 18.90
CA VAL A 309 2.72 24.13 17.44
C VAL A 309 2.05 22.89 16.85
N TYR A 310 0.92 23.06 16.15
CA TYR A 310 0.21 21.99 15.45
C TYR A 310 -0.48 22.53 14.18
N ARG A 311 -0.86 21.64 13.26
CA ARG A 311 -1.59 21.99 12.04
C ARG A 311 -2.96 21.34 12.07
N VAL A 312 -3.99 22.16 11.90
CA VAL A 312 -5.38 21.70 11.77
C VAL A 312 -5.68 21.47 10.29
N GLN A 313 -6.19 20.28 9.95
CA GLN A 313 -6.70 20.00 8.61
C GLN A 313 -7.85 20.96 8.30
N LYS A 314 -7.86 21.56 7.10
CA LYS A 314 -8.96 22.44 6.70
C LYS A 314 -10.23 21.60 6.54
N ALA A 315 -11.34 22.09 7.09
CA ALA A 315 -12.63 21.38 7.15
C ALA A 315 -13.21 21.00 5.77
N ASN A 316 -12.78 21.67 4.69
CA ASN A 316 -13.16 21.37 3.33
C ASN A 316 -11.94 21.59 2.45
N MET A 317 -11.15 20.55 2.20
CA MET A 317 -10.51 20.45 0.90
C MET A 317 -11.57 19.88 -0.03
N ASP A 318 -11.85 20.57 -1.13
CA ASP A 318 -12.61 19.98 -2.22
C ASP A 318 -11.93 18.66 -2.63
N GLU A 319 -12.70 17.63 -3.01
CA GLU A 319 -12.13 16.38 -3.57
C GLU A 319 -11.10 16.69 -4.66
N GLU A 320 -11.32 17.79 -5.39
CA GLU A 320 -10.43 18.31 -6.41
C GLU A 320 -9.09 18.84 -5.85
N GLU A 321 -9.11 19.56 -4.72
CA GLU A 321 -7.90 20.04 -4.04
C GLU A 321 -7.09 18.90 -3.42
N GLU A 322 -7.75 17.86 -2.91
CA GLU A 322 -7.11 16.66 -2.37
C GLU A 322 -6.42 15.83 -3.45
N LEU A 323 -7.09 15.62 -4.57
CA LEU A 323 -6.49 14.98 -5.74
C LEU A 323 -5.30 15.76 -6.29
N GLU A 324 -5.37 17.09 -6.31
CA GLU A 324 -4.27 17.93 -6.73
C GLU A 324 -3.10 17.92 -5.75
N ALA A 325 -3.36 17.91 -4.44
CA ALA A 325 -2.33 17.76 -3.43
C ALA A 325 -1.63 16.40 -3.53
N SER A 326 -2.40 15.34 -3.73
CA SER A 326 -1.90 13.98 -3.98
C SER A 326 -1.04 13.94 -5.25
N GLY A 327 -1.50 14.56 -6.34
CA GLY A 327 -0.74 14.71 -7.59
C GLY A 327 0.58 15.45 -7.40
N ARG A 328 0.59 16.56 -6.65
CA ARG A 328 1.82 17.30 -6.34
C ARG A 328 2.82 16.46 -5.55
N MET A 329 2.36 15.69 -4.57
CA MET A 329 3.24 14.78 -3.81
C MET A 329 3.82 13.69 -4.71
N PHE A 330 2.99 13.04 -5.52
CA PHE A 330 3.43 11.99 -6.45
C PHE A 330 4.44 12.50 -7.50
N ALA A 331 4.29 13.74 -7.97
CA ALA A 331 5.22 14.37 -8.90
C ALA A 331 6.56 14.77 -8.26
N SER A 332 6.61 14.93 -6.92
CA SER A 332 7.78 15.39 -6.18
C SER A 332 8.65 14.28 -5.57
N GLY A 333 8.22 13.01 -5.67
CA GLY A 333 8.99 11.85 -5.22
C GLY A 333 10.28 11.63 -6.03
N PRO A 334 11.29 10.91 -5.49
CA PRO A 334 12.51 10.58 -6.22
C PRO A 334 12.20 9.88 -7.55
N LEU A 335 12.93 10.30 -8.59
CA LEU A 335 12.87 9.79 -9.95
C LEU A 335 13.33 8.32 -9.98
N LEU A 336 12.41 7.40 -9.70
CA LEU A 336 12.54 6.01 -10.15
C LEU A 336 12.43 6.01 -11.68
N GLU A 337 13.20 5.14 -12.33
CA GLU A 337 13.08 4.91 -13.78
C GLU A 337 11.61 4.65 -14.15
N PRO A 338 11.02 5.40 -15.11
CA PRO A 338 9.62 5.25 -15.45
C PRO A 338 9.30 3.82 -15.90
N THR A 339 8.31 3.19 -15.29
CA THR A 339 7.80 1.88 -15.75
C THR A 339 7.30 1.97 -17.19
N GLU A 340 7.26 0.85 -17.92
CA GLU A 340 6.72 0.84 -19.29
C GLU A 340 5.29 1.38 -19.36
N SER A 341 4.46 1.06 -18.37
CA SER A 341 3.12 1.64 -18.26
C SER A 341 3.14 3.15 -18.05
N MET A 342 4.11 3.68 -17.30
CA MET A 342 4.26 5.12 -17.12
C MET A 342 4.72 5.79 -18.43
N LYS A 343 5.56 5.12 -19.22
CA LYS A 343 5.95 5.59 -20.56
C LYS A 343 4.75 5.66 -21.50
N LEU A 344 3.88 4.65 -21.50
CA LEU A 344 2.64 4.66 -22.28
C LEU A 344 1.68 5.76 -21.82
N TYR A 345 1.49 5.91 -20.52
CA TYR A 345 0.65 6.97 -19.96
C TYR A 345 1.19 8.38 -20.31
N ALA A 346 2.50 8.56 -20.28
CA ALA A 346 3.15 9.81 -20.70
C ALA A 346 2.94 10.13 -22.18
N ARG A 347 2.95 9.10 -23.06
CA ARG A 347 2.62 9.28 -24.49
C ARG A 347 1.20 9.82 -24.72
N LEU A 348 0.27 9.54 -23.80
CA LEU A 348 -1.10 10.07 -23.83
C LEU A 348 -1.22 11.47 -23.18
N GLY A 349 -0.10 12.13 -22.90
CA GLY A 349 -0.05 13.44 -22.25
C GLY A 349 -0.30 13.38 -20.74
N GLY A 350 -0.07 12.22 -20.11
CA GLY A 350 -0.12 12.02 -18.67
C GLY A 350 1.21 12.36 -17.97
N SER A 351 1.14 12.61 -16.67
CA SER A 351 2.30 12.78 -15.79
C SER A 351 2.00 12.22 -14.40
N ALA A 352 3.03 12.02 -13.57
CA ALA A 352 2.85 11.55 -12.20
C ALA A 352 1.83 12.41 -11.43
N GLY A 353 1.82 13.73 -11.69
CA GLY A 353 0.89 14.66 -11.05
C GLY A 353 -0.55 14.58 -11.54
N THR A 354 -0.80 14.16 -12.79
CA THR A 354 -2.16 14.01 -13.32
C THR A 354 -2.76 12.63 -13.04
N MET A 355 -1.92 11.66 -12.69
CA MET A 355 -2.30 10.25 -12.54
C MET A 355 -3.41 10.02 -11.50
N PRO A 356 -3.36 10.58 -10.27
CA PRO A 356 -4.45 10.37 -9.29
C PRO A 356 -5.82 10.80 -9.82
N LYS A 357 -5.87 11.96 -10.50
CA LYS A 357 -7.11 12.51 -11.09
C LYS A 357 -7.65 11.67 -12.23
N ASP A 358 -6.77 11.15 -13.08
CA ASP A 358 -7.20 10.32 -14.19
C ASP A 358 -7.65 8.92 -13.73
N LEU A 359 -7.03 8.38 -12.69
CA LEU A 359 -7.46 7.12 -12.05
C LEU A 359 -8.86 7.26 -11.43
N ASP A 360 -9.12 8.32 -10.67
CA ASP A 360 -10.46 8.61 -10.11
C ASP A 360 -11.51 8.75 -11.22
N ARG A 361 -11.23 9.60 -12.23
CA ARG A 361 -12.17 9.82 -13.34
C ARG A 361 -12.46 8.54 -14.11
N SER A 362 -11.45 7.68 -14.34
CA SER A 362 -11.65 6.37 -14.97
C SER A 362 -12.54 5.43 -14.16
N ALA A 363 -12.44 5.45 -12.82
CA ALA A 363 -13.30 4.67 -11.94
C ALA A 363 -14.75 5.18 -11.97
N LYS A 364 -14.95 6.50 -11.96
CA LYS A 364 -16.27 7.14 -12.13
C LYS A 364 -16.90 6.81 -13.49
N MET A 365 -16.11 6.78 -14.57
CA MET A 365 -16.56 6.32 -15.90
C MET A 365 -17.06 4.87 -15.87
N LEU A 366 -16.32 3.96 -15.23
CA LEU A 366 -16.74 2.55 -15.11
C LEU A 366 -18.04 2.42 -14.28
N LYS A 367 -18.13 3.12 -13.16
CA LYS A 367 -19.34 3.16 -12.32
C LYS A 367 -20.55 3.65 -13.09
N LEU A 368 -20.40 4.70 -13.91
CA LEU A 368 -21.47 5.21 -14.78
C LEU A 368 -21.91 4.16 -15.80
N ARG A 369 -20.96 3.51 -16.49
CA ARG A 369 -21.28 2.44 -17.45
C ARG A 369 -22.05 1.30 -16.80
N ILE A 370 -21.62 0.84 -15.63
CA ILE A 370 -22.31 -0.22 -14.87
C ILE A 370 -23.72 0.23 -14.49
N LYS A 371 -23.88 1.44 -13.95
CA LYS A 371 -25.20 1.98 -13.57
C LYS A 371 -26.15 2.06 -14.76
N ILE A 372 -25.67 2.50 -15.93
CA ILE A 372 -26.47 2.56 -17.15
C ILE A 372 -26.88 1.15 -17.61
N ASP A 373 -25.97 0.18 -17.58
CA ASP A 373 -26.28 -1.22 -17.95
C ASP A 373 -27.34 -1.83 -16.99
N VAL A 374 -27.31 -1.47 -15.70
CA VAL A 374 -28.30 -1.88 -14.67
C VAL A 374 -29.64 -1.16 -14.87
N TRP A 375 -29.64 0.16 -15.06
CA TRP A 375 -30.88 0.94 -15.23
C TRP A 375 -31.62 0.61 -16.51
N THR A 376 -30.91 0.13 -17.53
CA THR A 376 -31.51 -0.30 -18.80
C THR A 376 -31.85 -1.79 -18.83
N GLN A 377 -31.69 -2.51 -17.72
CA GLN A 377 -32.02 -3.93 -17.62
C GLN A 377 -33.53 -4.14 -17.85
N GLY A 378 -33.88 -5.11 -18.71
CA GLY A 378 -35.27 -5.40 -19.08
C GLY A 378 -35.81 -4.58 -20.26
N LEU A 379 -35.01 -3.65 -20.81
CA LEU A 379 -35.33 -2.96 -22.07
C LEU A 379 -34.83 -3.77 -23.28
N ASP A 380 -35.34 -3.41 -24.46
CA ASP A 380 -34.92 -3.99 -25.74
C ASP A 380 -33.42 -3.84 -26.00
N GLU A 381 -32.77 -4.90 -26.51
CA GLU A 381 -31.31 -4.92 -26.66
C GLU A 381 -30.80 -3.94 -27.72
N SER A 382 -31.59 -3.66 -28.76
CA SER A 382 -31.21 -2.66 -29.77
C SER A 382 -31.17 -1.25 -29.16
N PHE A 383 -32.08 -0.96 -28.23
CA PHE A 383 -32.07 0.29 -27.46
C PHE A 383 -30.87 0.34 -26.50
N ARG A 384 -30.58 -0.76 -25.80
CA ARG A 384 -29.43 -0.85 -24.88
C ARG A 384 -28.11 -0.64 -25.62
N GLU A 385 -27.97 -1.22 -26.81
CA GLU A 385 -26.77 -1.05 -27.63
C GLU A 385 -26.60 0.39 -28.14
N LYS A 386 -27.71 1.08 -28.46
CA LYS A 386 -27.69 2.51 -28.78
C LYS A 386 -27.21 3.35 -27.60
N VAL A 387 -27.65 3.04 -26.38
CA VAL A 387 -27.21 3.73 -25.16
C VAL A 387 -25.71 3.49 -24.90
N ARG A 388 -25.21 2.26 -25.05
CA ARG A 388 -23.78 1.94 -24.91
C ARG A 388 -22.94 2.66 -25.96
N THR A 389 -23.41 2.74 -27.20
CA THR A 389 -22.77 3.49 -28.29
C THR A 389 -22.66 4.97 -27.95
N ASN A 390 -23.74 5.61 -27.49
CA ASN A 390 -23.73 7.01 -27.09
C ASN A 390 -22.75 7.27 -25.92
N LEU A 391 -22.72 6.35 -24.94
CA LEU A 391 -21.81 6.45 -23.80
C LEU A 391 -20.34 6.33 -24.23
N ARG A 392 -20.04 5.41 -25.15
CA ARG A 392 -18.71 5.28 -25.77
C ARG A 392 -18.31 6.57 -26.47
N GLU A 393 -19.19 7.15 -27.28
CA GLU A 393 -18.92 8.41 -27.99
C GLU A 393 -18.63 9.55 -27.03
N LEU A 394 -19.40 9.66 -25.94
CA LEU A 394 -19.15 10.62 -24.87
C LEU A 394 -17.78 10.40 -24.21
N PHE A 395 -17.42 9.16 -23.90
CA PHE A 395 -16.12 8.83 -23.31
C PHE A 395 -14.96 9.13 -24.25
N CYS A 396 -15.12 8.93 -25.56
CA CYS A 396 -14.07 9.21 -26.54
C CYS A 396 -13.76 10.71 -26.68
N GLN A 397 -14.62 11.60 -26.19
CA GLN A 397 -14.36 13.05 -26.11
C GLN A 397 -13.48 13.43 -24.91
N LEU A 398 -13.29 12.53 -23.95
CA LEU A 398 -12.43 12.76 -22.79
C LEU A 398 -10.94 12.57 -23.14
N PRO A 399 -10.01 13.09 -22.33
CA PRO A 399 -8.58 12.84 -22.54
C PRO A 399 -8.26 11.35 -22.69
N ALA A 400 -7.50 10.99 -23.72
CA ALA A 400 -7.18 9.59 -24.08
C ALA A 400 -6.59 8.79 -22.91
N ARG A 401 -5.79 9.44 -22.07
CA ARG A 401 -5.23 8.87 -20.85
C ARG A 401 -6.27 8.39 -19.82
N ARG A 402 -7.45 9.01 -19.74
CA ARG A 402 -8.57 8.56 -18.89
C ARG A 402 -9.31 7.37 -19.50
N VAL A 403 -9.52 7.43 -20.82
CA VAL A 403 -10.15 6.34 -21.59
C VAL A 403 -9.31 5.08 -21.50
N TRP A 404 -7.99 5.20 -21.62
CA TRP A 404 -7.04 4.10 -21.48
C TRP A 404 -7.17 3.38 -20.13
N TYR A 405 -7.17 4.11 -19.00
CA TYR A 405 -7.41 3.50 -17.69
C TYR A 405 -8.80 2.89 -17.55
N TYR A 406 -9.84 3.53 -18.09
CA TYR A 406 -11.20 3.00 -18.09
C TYR A 406 -11.30 1.67 -18.83
N LEU A 407 -10.62 1.53 -19.98
CA LEU A 407 -10.59 0.32 -20.78
C LEU A 407 -9.84 -0.82 -20.09
N LYS A 408 -8.68 -0.53 -19.48
CA LYS A 408 -7.96 -1.49 -18.63
C LYS A 408 -8.86 -2.05 -17.53
N ARG A 409 -9.56 -1.17 -16.79
CA ARG A 409 -10.50 -1.58 -15.73
C ARG A 409 -11.67 -2.39 -16.27
N THR A 410 -12.20 -2.02 -17.44
CA THR A 410 -13.29 -2.75 -18.09
C THR A 410 -12.87 -4.16 -18.49
N ARG A 411 -11.69 -4.32 -19.09
CA ARG A 411 -11.12 -5.63 -19.46
C ARG A 411 -10.89 -6.50 -18.24
N PHE A 412 -10.29 -5.95 -17.18
CA PHE A 412 -10.06 -6.66 -15.92
C PHE A 412 -11.38 -7.18 -15.31
N MET A 413 -12.41 -6.32 -15.26
CA MET A 413 -13.73 -6.67 -14.74
C MET A 413 -14.39 -7.80 -15.55
N VAL A 414 -14.30 -7.76 -16.89
CA VAL A 414 -15.02 -8.71 -17.76
C VAL A 414 -14.31 -10.07 -17.84
N LEU A 415 -13.00 -10.12 -17.68
CA LEU A 415 -12.20 -11.35 -17.76
C LEU A 415 -11.96 -12.04 -16.39
N GLY A 416 -12.67 -11.63 -15.34
CA GLY A 416 -12.69 -12.36 -14.06
C GLY A 416 -11.69 -11.88 -13.01
N GLY A 417 -11.13 -10.68 -13.13
CA GLY A 417 -10.44 -10.02 -12.02
C GLY A 417 -11.44 -9.62 -10.93
N GLY A 418 -11.39 -10.26 -9.77
CA GLY A 418 -12.33 -10.00 -8.66
C GLY A 418 -12.29 -8.57 -8.11
N THR A 419 -13.45 -8.12 -7.59
CA THR A 419 -13.76 -6.90 -6.80
C THR A 419 -13.15 -5.56 -7.24
N LEU A 420 -14.05 -4.59 -7.49
CA LEU A 420 -13.81 -3.14 -7.63
C LEU A 420 -13.18 -2.56 -6.34
N ARG A 421 -11.91 -2.84 -6.05
CA ARG A 421 -11.14 -2.03 -5.10
C ARG A 421 -10.42 -0.92 -5.87
N PRO A 422 -10.40 0.32 -5.36
CA PRO A 422 -9.41 1.31 -5.77
C PRO A 422 -8.07 0.93 -5.13
N GLN A 423 -7.54 -0.25 -5.45
CA GLN A 423 -6.18 -0.56 -5.13
C GLN A 423 -5.31 0.20 -6.13
N VAL A 424 -4.57 1.17 -5.62
CA VAL A 424 -3.27 1.61 -6.15
C VAL A 424 -2.28 0.45 -5.96
N GLN A 425 -2.66 -0.78 -6.33
CA GLN A 425 -1.68 -1.82 -6.52
C GLN A 425 -1.04 -1.48 -7.85
N ALA A 426 0.21 -1.02 -7.70
CA ALA A 426 1.23 -1.01 -8.70
C ALA A 426 1.37 -2.42 -9.29
N ASP A 427 0.43 -2.80 -10.15
CA ASP A 427 0.78 -3.39 -11.41
C ASP A 427 -0.33 -3.20 -12.43
N THR A 428 -0.03 -2.26 -13.31
CA THR A 428 -0.45 -2.20 -14.71
C THR A 428 -0.13 -3.48 -15.52
N SER A 429 0.24 -4.60 -14.87
CA SER A 429 0.53 -5.91 -15.47
C SER A 429 -0.73 -6.71 -15.82
N LEU A 430 -1.50 -6.16 -16.73
CA LEU A 430 -2.01 -6.97 -17.84
C LEU A 430 -1.78 -6.10 -19.06
N GLU A 431 -0.71 -6.36 -19.81
CA GLU A 431 -0.60 -5.81 -21.17
C GLU A 431 -1.92 -6.09 -21.90
N GLY A 432 -2.44 -5.05 -22.54
CA GLY A 432 -3.72 -5.09 -23.20
C GLY A 432 -3.64 -4.65 -24.65
N PRO A 433 -4.64 -5.00 -25.46
CA PRO A 433 -4.76 -4.48 -26.82
C PRO A 433 -4.78 -2.94 -26.85
N GLU A 434 -5.31 -2.29 -25.80
CA GLU A 434 -5.23 -0.83 -25.64
C GLU A 434 -3.79 -0.30 -25.59
N ASP A 435 -2.83 -1.02 -25.01
CA ASP A 435 -1.42 -0.60 -24.88
C ASP A 435 -0.71 -0.61 -26.25
N SER A 436 -1.06 -1.59 -27.09
CA SER A 436 -0.57 -1.67 -28.47
C SER A 436 -1.01 -0.46 -29.28
N ILE A 437 -2.26 -0.01 -29.10
CA ILE A 437 -2.78 1.20 -29.76
C ILE A 437 -2.06 2.46 -29.27
N VAL A 438 -1.78 2.58 -27.96
CA VAL A 438 -1.01 3.71 -27.41
C VAL A 438 0.39 3.79 -28.02
N THR A 439 1.02 2.64 -28.27
CA THR A 439 2.36 2.57 -28.87
C THR A 439 2.42 3.19 -30.27
N VAL A 440 1.32 3.14 -31.00
CA VAL A 440 1.16 3.71 -32.35
C VAL A 440 0.26 4.96 -32.37
N SER A 441 0.06 5.60 -31.22
CA SER A 441 -0.85 6.75 -31.06
C SER A 441 -0.57 7.92 -32.01
N GLN A 442 0.67 8.08 -32.46
CA GLN A 442 1.09 9.08 -33.45
C GLN A 442 0.47 8.90 -34.85
N LEU A 443 -0.09 7.73 -35.17
CA LEU A 443 -0.68 7.44 -36.48
C LEU A 443 -2.13 7.94 -36.62
N PHE A 444 -2.78 8.33 -35.52
CA PHE A 444 -4.18 8.74 -35.52
C PHE A 444 -4.32 10.24 -35.74
N ARG A 445 -5.32 10.64 -36.52
CA ARG A 445 -5.59 12.04 -36.86
C ARG A 445 -6.09 12.87 -35.68
N THR A 446 -6.93 12.28 -34.83
CA THR A 446 -7.52 12.98 -33.68
C THR A 446 -7.47 12.14 -32.41
N PRO A 447 -7.49 12.78 -31.21
CA PRO A 447 -7.60 12.06 -29.94
C PRO A 447 -8.87 11.20 -29.84
N VAL A 448 -9.95 11.61 -30.50
CA VAL A 448 -11.22 10.87 -30.52
C VAL A 448 -11.05 9.56 -31.29
N ASP A 449 -10.34 9.58 -32.42
CA ASP A 449 -10.07 8.38 -33.22
C ASP A 449 -9.17 7.39 -32.47
N LEU A 450 -8.15 7.93 -31.78
CA LEU A 450 -7.31 7.14 -30.88
C LEU A 450 -8.14 6.47 -29.77
N CYS A 451 -9.02 7.21 -29.10
CA CYS A 451 -9.92 6.68 -28.06
C CYS A 451 -10.85 5.59 -28.60
N ARG A 452 -11.43 5.81 -29.78
CA ARG A 452 -12.29 4.81 -30.45
C ARG A 452 -11.52 3.55 -30.76
N MET A 453 -10.32 3.67 -31.32
CA MET A 453 -9.50 2.51 -31.66
C MET A 453 -9.07 1.74 -30.41
N MET A 454 -8.68 2.42 -29.33
CA MET A 454 -8.40 1.74 -28.06
C MET A 454 -9.63 0.95 -27.59
N HIS A 455 -10.82 1.55 -27.64
CA HIS A 455 -12.06 0.89 -27.22
C HIS A 455 -12.37 -0.36 -28.07
N PHE A 456 -12.20 -0.26 -29.38
CA PHE A 456 -12.41 -1.34 -30.33
C PHE A 456 -11.42 -2.49 -30.11
N ALA A 457 -10.13 -2.16 -29.98
CA ALA A 457 -9.09 -3.13 -29.69
C ALA A 457 -9.35 -3.86 -28.36
N THR A 458 -9.77 -3.14 -27.31
CA THR A 458 -10.14 -3.75 -26.02
C THR A 458 -11.35 -4.68 -26.12
N LEU A 459 -12.42 -4.28 -26.82
CA LEU A 459 -13.59 -5.15 -26.99
C LEU A 459 -13.28 -6.41 -27.81
N ASN A 460 -12.51 -6.27 -28.90
CA ASN A 460 -12.06 -7.40 -29.70
C ASN A 460 -11.18 -8.34 -28.88
N GLY A 461 -10.24 -7.80 -28.09
CA GLY A 461 -9.42 -8.60 -27.19
C GLY A 461 -10.22 -9.35 -26.14
N ILE A 462 -11.26 -8.73 -25.57
CA ILE A 462 -12.19 -9.40 -24.63
C ILE A 462 -12.96 -10.52 -25.34
N TYR A 463 -13.42 -10.30 -26.57
CA TYR A 463 -14.13 -11.31 -27.34
C TYR A 463 -13.25 -12.52 -27.63
N LEU A 464 -12.04 -12.31 -28.14
CA LEU A 464 -11.08 -13.38 -28.44
C LEU A 464 -10.69 -14.16 -27.18
N ALA A 465 -10.49 -13.47 -26.05
CA ALA A 465 -10.20 -14.13 -24.78
C ALA A 465 -11.35 -15.04 -24.29
N LYS A 466 -12.60 -14.75 -24.67
CA LYS A 466 -13.78 -15.59 -24.37
C LYS A 466 -14.01 -16.71 -25.37
N HIS A 467 -13.36 -16.66 -26.54
CA HIS A 467 -13.51 -17.62 -27.63
C HIS A 467 -12.12 -18.09 -28.09
N PRO A 468 -11.37 -18.84 -27.27
CA PRO A 468 -9.98 -19.21 -27.55
C PRO A 468 -9.83 -20.10 -28.79
N ASP A 469 -10.89 -20.81 -29.19
CA ASP A 469 -10.92 -21.67 -30.37
C ASP A 469 -11.13 -20.88 -31.69
N PHE A 470 -11.34 -19.56 -31.60
CA PHE A 470 -11.52 -18.71 -32.77
C PHE A 470 -10.18 -18.28 -33.37
N ASP A 471 -9.77 -18.95 -34.44
CA ASP A 471 -8.56 -18.64 -35.19
C ASP A 471 -8.83 -17.64 -36.33
N LEU A 472 -8.28 -16.43 -36.20
CA LEU A 472 -8.35 -15.37 -37.21
C LEU A 472 -7.60 -15.71 -38.51
N ALA A 473 -6.68 -16.68 -38.48
CA ALA A 473 -5.87 -17.10 -39.63
C ALA A 473 -6.38 -18.38 -40.31
N ALA A 474 -7.46 -18.98 -39.81
CA ALA A 474 -7.99 -20.22 -40.38
C ALA A 474 -8.57 -19.99 -41.79
N GLU A 475 -8.33 -20.95 -42.70
CA GLU A 475 -8.89 -20.91 -44.04
C GLU A 475 -10.42 -20.93 -44.01
N ILE A 476 -11.05 -20.02 -44.75
CA ILE A 476 -12.50 -19.96 -44.92
C ILE A 476 -12.91 -21.04 -45.91
N THR A 477 -13.61 -22.05 -45.42
CA THR A 477 -14.11 -23.17 -46.24
C THR A 477 -15.53 -22.90 -46.74
N MET A 478 -15.92 -23.46 -47.90
CA MET A 478 -17.27 -23.26 -48.47
C MET A 478 -18.31 -24.22 -47.87
N ASN A 479 -18.33 -24.35 -46.54
CA ASN A 479 -19.31 -25.14 -45.80
C ASN A 479 -19.98 -24.28 -44.71
N VAL A 480 -20.94 -24.85 -43.99
CA VAL A 480 -21.69 -24.15 -42.93
C VAL A 480 -20.76 -23.55 -41.86
N GLU A 481 -19.66 -24.24 -41.54
CA GLU A 481 -18.69 -23.79 -40.54
C GLU A 481 -17.87 -22.60 -41.07
N GLY A 482 -17.44 -22.63 -42.32
CA GLY A 482 -16.76 -21.49 -42.94
C GLY A 482 -17.67 -20.28 -43.18
N ALA A 483 -18.96 -20.49 -43.45
CA ALA A 483 -19.95 -19.41 -43.50
C ALA A 483 -20.17 -18.76 -42.13
N LYS A 484 -20.21 -19.56 -41.07
CA LYS A 484 -20.30 -19.09 -39.67
C LYS A 484 -19.05 -18.31 -39.26
N ARG A 485 -17.85 -18.81 -39.58
CA ARG A 485 -16.58 -18.10 -39.35
C ARG A 485 -16.51 -16.78 -40.11
N LEU A 486 -16.94 -16.75 -41.37
CA LEU A 486 -16.98 -15.53 -42.16
C LEU A 486 -17.94 -14.50 -41.53
N ALA A 487 -19.08 -14.95 -40.98
CA ALA A 487 -20.00 -14.07 -40.25
C ALA A 487 -19.38 -13.52 -38.95
N GLU A 488 -18.66 -14.35 -38.17
CA GLU A 488 -17.96 -13.94 -36.95
C GLU A 488 -16.78 -12.98 -37.22
N MET A 489 -15.99 -13.25 -38.27
CA MET A 489 -14.93 -12.35 -38.75
C MET A 489 -15.51 -11.01 -39.22
N LYS A 490 -16.63 -11.05 -39.94
CA LYS A 490 -17.32 -9.84 -40.38
C LYS A 490 -17.86 -9.04 -39.19
N TYR A 491 -18.39 -9.72 -38.18
CA TYR A 491 -18.85 -9.09 -36.94
C TYR A 491 -17.70 -8.35 -36.22
N LEU A 492 -16.54 -8.98 -36.11
CA LEU A 492 -15.34 -8.41 -35.48
C LEU A 492 -14.70 -7.25 -36.27
N ALA A 493 -14.80 -7.26 -37.60
CA ALA A 493 -14.15 -6.28 -38.47
C ALA A 493 -15.04 -5.09 -38.86
N PHE A 494 -16.38 -5.24 -38.81
CA PHE A 494 -17.30 -4.28 -39.42
C PHE A 494 -18.56 -3.92 -38.62
N GLU A 495 -18.86 -4.58 -37.49
CA GLU A 495 -20.10 -4.33 -36.74
C GLU A 495 -19.86 -3.64 -35.37
N SER A 496 -20.20 -4.28 -34.26
CA SER A 496 -20.38 -3.63 -32.95
C SER A 496 -19.09 -3.11 -32.30
N SER A 497 -17.94 -3.65 -32.70
CA SER A 497 -16.61 -3.27 -32.25
C SER A 497 -15.89 -2.29 -33.17
N GLY A 498 -16.61 -1.62 -34.08
CA GLY A 498 -16.07 -0.56 -34.92
C GLY A 498 -15.66 -1.01 -36.33
N SER A 499 -15.69 -0.06 -37.27
CA SER A 499 -15.40 -0.29 -38.69
C SER A 499 -13.96 0.11 -38.99
N ILE A 500 -13.18 -0.78 -39.63
CA ILE A 500 -11.83 -0.45 -40.14
C ILE A 500 -11.87 0.68 -41.20
N CYS A 501 -13.04 0.96 -41.80
CA CYS A 501 -13.23 2.10 -42.69
C CYS A 501 -13.24 3.45 -41.93
N ASP A 502 -13.28 3.42 -40.60
CA ASP A 502 -13.38 4.58 -39.71
C ASP A 502 -12.37 4.45 -38.55
N CYS A 503 -11.21 3.85 -38.85
CA CYS A 503 -10.16 3.54 -37.88
C CYS A 503 -9.28 4.74 -37.49
N GLY A 504 -9.44 5.89 -38.15
CA GLY A 504 -8.65 7.10 -37.91
C GLY A 504 -7.27 7.11 -38.57
N ILE A 505 -6.88 6.03 -39.26
CA ILE A 505 -5.62 5.90 -39.99
C ILE A 505 -5.90 5.98 -41.48
N ALA A 506 -5.53 7.11 -42.09
CA ALA A 506 -5.85 7.47 -43.48
C ALA A 506 -5.66 6.34 -44.50
N ALA A 507 -4.46 5.75 -44.52
CA ALA A 507 -4.07 4.73 -45.49
C ALA A 507 -4.87 3.43 -45.31
N ILE A 508 -5.23 3.09 -44.06
CA ILE A 508 -6.01 1.88 -43.76
C ILE A 508 -7.47 2.09 -44.16
N GLU A 509 -8.05 3.25 -43.82
CA GLU A 509 -9.44 3.57 -44.21
C GLU A 509 -9.63 3.58 -45.72
N GLU A 510 -8.70 4.19 -46.46
CA GLU A 510 -8.75 4.23 -47.93
C GLU A 510 -8.72 2.83 -48.53
N ARG A 511 -7.79 1.99 -48.06
CA ARG A 511 -7.69 0.59 -48.51
C ARG A 511 -8.91 -0.23 -48.13
N ALA A 512 -9.45 -0.03 -46.92
CA ALA A 512 -10.64 -0.71 -46.43
C ALA A 512 -11.89 -0.34 -47.25
N ARG A 513 -12.09 0.94 -47.57
CA ARG A 513 -13.22 1.39 -48.41
C ARG A 513 -13.13 0.84 -49.83
N LEU A 514 -11.94 0.82 -50.43
CA LEU A 514 -11.69 0.20 -51.74
C LEU A 514 -12.07 -1.29 -51.74
N ASN A 515 -11.65 -2.04 -50.73
CA ASN A 515 -11.96 -3.47 -50.61
C ASN A 515 -13.44 -3.72 -50.30
N ARG A 516 -14.09 -2.89 -49.47
CA ARG A 516 -15.52 -2.98 -49.16
C ARG A 516 -16.38 -2.83 -50.42
N ASN A 517 -16.05 -1.86 -51.28
CA ASN A 517 -16.73 -1.65 -52.55
C ASN A 517 -16.53 -2.86 -53.50
N THR A 518 -15.33 -3.44 -53.51
CA THR A 518 -15.03 -4.63 -54.32
C THR A 518 -15.84 -5.86 -53.87
N ILE A 519 -15.98 -6.08 -52.55
CA ILE A 519 -16.77 -7.19 -51.97
C ILE A 519 -18.28 -7.00 -52.17
N GLN A 520 -18.77 -5.75 -52.18
CA GLN A 520 -20.18 -5.46 -52.46
C GLN A 520 -20.54 -5.67 -53.94
N HIS A 521 -19.60 -5.42 -54.87
CA HIS A 521 -19.81 -5.62 -56.30
C HIS A 521 -19.78 -7.09 -56.74
N THR A 522 -19.07 -7.98 -56.04
CA THR A 522 -19.07 -9.43 -56.35
C THR A 522 -20.40 -10.12 -56.05
N ARG A 523 -21.32 -9.49 -55.29
CA ARG A 523 -22.68 -10.03 -55.04
C ARG A 523 -23.68 -9.77 -56.16
N PHE A 524 -23.31 -9.03 -57.21
CA PHE A 524 -24.18 -8.68 -58.33
C PHE A 524 -23.73 -9.26 -59.68
N SER A 525 -22.81 -10.23 -59.68
CA SER A 525 -22.34 -10.89 -60.91
C SER A 525 -22.48 -12.42 -60.91
N GLU A 526 -23.40 -12.95 -60.12
CA GLU A 526 -23.91 -14.32 -60.25
C GLU A 526 -25.43 -14.24 -60.42
N ASP A 527 -25.84 -13.93 -61.66
CA ASP A 527 -27.13 -14.33 -62.24
C ASP A 527 -26.89 -15.55 -63.14
#